data_AF-A0A4R6X0J8-F1
#
_entry.id   AF-A0A4R6X0J8-F1
#
_cell.length_a   1.000
_cell.length_b   1.000
_cell.length_c   1.000
_cell.angle_alpha   90.00
_cell.angle_beta   90.00
_cell.angle_gamma   90.00
#
_symmetry.space_group_name_H-M   'P 1'
#
loop_
_entity.id
_entity.type
_entity.pdbx_description
1 polymer ?
#
loop_
_entity_poly.entity_id
_entity_poly.type
_entity_poly.pdbx_seq_one_letter_code
_entity_poly.pdbx_strand_id
1 'polypeptide(L)' 'MHKPLLLSVMLAAVTLSGCDMFGGPAADIPDAELRKKWRECKTISNPSRTKVLACENYERECERRKGKGNIACY' A
#
# COMPACT_ATOMS: atom_id res chain seq x y z
N MET A 1 35.28 -24.84 -16.21
CA MET A 1 35.26 -23.65 -15.30
C MET A 1 33.85 -23.05 -15.26
N HIS A 2 32.83 -23.78 -14.81
CA HIS A 2 31.41 -23.33 -14.89
C HIS A 2 30.65 -23.36 -13.56
N LYS A 3 31.22 -23.99 -12.52
CA LYS A 3 30.65 -24.03 -11.17
C LYS A 3 30.41 -22.65 -10.51
N PRO A 4 31.32 -21.66 -10.62
CA PRO A 4 31.09 -20.36 -9.96
C PRO A 4 30.01 -19.53 -10.69
N LEU A 5 29.81 -19.76 -11.99
CA LEU A 5 28.81 -19.06 -12.79
C LEU A 5 27.39 -19.49 -12.38
N LEU A 6 27.16 -20.80 -12.23
CA LEU A 6 25.88 -21.34 -11.79
C LEU A 6 25.50 -20.87 -10.38
N LEU A 7 26.48 -20.79 -9.47
CA LEU A 7 26.25 -20.29 -8.12
C LEU A 7 25.86 -18.80 -8.11
N SER A 8 26.52 -17.99 -8.95
CA SER A 8 26.24 -16.56 -9.09
C SER A 8 24.84 -16.30 -9.67
N VAL A 9 24.43 -17.08 -10.67
CA VAL A 9 23.09 -16.98 -11.28
C VAL A 9 21.99 -17.36 -10.29
N MET A 10 22.19 -18.42 -9.51
CA MET A 10 21.24 -18.82 -8.46
C MET A 10 21.12 -17.77 -7.37
N LEU A 11 22.24 -17.15 -6.96
CA LEU A 11 22.23 -16.10 -5.95
C LEU A 11 21.53 -14.83 -6.45
N ALA A 12 21.70 -14.49 -7.74
CA ALA A 12 21.01 -13.36 -8.37
C ALA A 12 19.48 -13.59 -8.50
N ALA A 13 19.05 -14.83 -8.74
CA ALA A 13 17.61 -15.14 -8.83
C ALA A 13 16.88 -14.94 -7.49
N VAL A 14 17.54 -15.21 -6.36
CA VAL A 14 16.96 -15.04 -5.01
C VAL A 14 16.85 -13.56 -4.61
N THR A 15 17.72 -12.68 -5.12
CA THR A 15 17.62 -11.24 -4.84
C THR A 15 16.54 -10.54 -5.66
N LEU A 16 16.14 -11.10 -6.81
CA LEU A 16 15.07 -10.57 -7.67
C LEU A 16 13.64 -10.86 -7.15
N SER A 17 13.43 -11.85 -6.29
CA SER A 17 12.12 -12.12 -5.68
C SER A 17 11.71 -11.11 -4.60
N GLY A 18 12.58 -10.17 -4.24
CA GLY A 18 12.32 -9.15 -3.22
C GLY A 18 11.75 -7.83 -3.75
N CYS A 19 11.65 -7.63 -5.06
CA CYS A 19 11.27 -6.33 -5.63
C CYS A 19 9.78 -5.98 -5.49
N ASP A 20 8.91 -6.97 -5.24
CA ASP A 20 7.47 -6.73 -4.98
C ASP A 20 7.16 -6.51 -3.49
N MET A 21 8.13 -6.75 -2.61
CA MET A 21 7.96 -6.50 -1.17
C MET A 21 8.02 -5.00 -0.82
N PHE A 22 8.38 -4.17 -1.81
CA PHE A 22 8.44 -2.70 -1.73
C PHE A 22 7.48 -2.03 -2.74
N GLY A 23 6.40 -2.73 -3.13
CA GLY A 23 5.35 -2.18 -4.00
C GLY A 23 4.56 -1.04 -3.35
N GLY A 24 5.13 0.18 -3.35
CA GLY A 24 4.42 1.45 -3.21
C GLY A 24 3.62 1.71 -1.91
N PRO A 25 3.20 2.97 -1.65
CA PRO A 25 2.65 3.42 -0.37
C PRO A 25 1.22 2.90 -0.05
N ALA A 26 0.73 1.92 -0.79
CA ALA A 26 -0.59 1.33 -0.67
C ALA A 26 -0.51 -0.12 -1.16
N ALA A 27 -0.02 -1.04 -0.31
CA ALA A 27 -0.47 -2.42 -0.43
C ALA A 27 -1.99 -2.38 -0.41
N ASP A 28 -2.65 -2.82 -1.50
CA ASP A 28 -4.05 -2.55 -1.81
C ASP A 28 -4.97 -2.77 -0.60
N ILE A 29 -5.25 -1.70 0.14
CA ILE A 29 -6.22 -1.74 1.24
C ILE A 29 -7.56 -2.14 0.62
N PRO A 30 -8.22 -3.22 1.10
CA PRO A 30 -9.51 -3.64 0.57
C PRO A 30 -10.53 -2.50 0.70
N ASP A 31 -11.43 -2.36 -0.27
CA ASP A 31 -12.43 -1.26 -0.28
C ASP A 31 -13.23 -1.17 1.03
N ALA A 32 -13.59 -2.31 1.62
CA ALA A 32 -14.30 -2.35 2.90
C ALA A 32 -13.46 -1.79 4.05
N GLU A 33 -12.16 -2.10 4.07
CA GLU A 33 -11.24 -1.60 5.09
C GLU A 33 -10.95 -0.12 4.90
N LEU A 34 -10.72 0.31 3.65
CA LEU A 34 -10.54 1.71 3.29
C LEU A 34 -11.75 2.55 3.74
N ARG A 35 -12.97 2.10 3.43
CA ARG A 35 -14.21 2.77 3.85
C ARG A 35 -14.36 2.83 5.37
N LYS A 36 -13.99 1.76 6.08
CA LYS A 36 -14.04 1.73 7.54
C LYS A 36 -13.07 2.74 8.14
N LYS A 37 -11.82 2.75 7.69
CA LYS A 37 -10.77 3.64 8.19
C LYS A 37 -11.03 5.10 7.83
N TRP A 38 -11.55 5.36 6.64
CA TRP A 38 -11.98 6.70 6.24
C TRP A 38 -13.12 7.22 7.12
N ARG A 39 -14.15 6.42 7.42
CA ARG A 39 -15.22 6.83 8.34
C ARG A 39 -14.71 7.06 9.75
N GLU A 40 -13.80 6.21 10.24
CA GLU A 40 -13.15 6.40 11.53
C GLU A 40 -12.50 7.79 11.61
N CYS A 41 -11.78 8.20 10.55
CA CYS A 41 -11.16 9.51 10.46
C CYS A 41 -12.14 10.69 10.60
N LYS A 42 -13.39 10.56 10.15
CA LYS A 42 -14.41 11.63 10.30
C LYS A 42 -14.96 11.75 11.72
N THR A 43 -14.74 10.74 12.57
CA THR A 43 -15.29 10.71 13.95
C THR A 43 -14.29 11.16 15.01
N ILE A 44 -13.02 11.35 14.65
CA ILE A 44 -11.96 11.67 15.61
C ILE A 44 -11.84 13.19 15.76
N SER A 45 -12.03 13.69 16.97
CA SER A 45 -11.94 15.12 17.28
C SER A 45 -10.52 15.65 17.46
N ASN A 46 -9.58 14.83 17.96
CA ASN A 46 -8.19 15.23 18.20
C ASN A 46 -7.20 14.10 17.83
N PRO A 47 -6.97 13.84 16.53
CA PRO A 47 -6.09 12.79 16.07
C PRO A 47 -4.61 13.10 16.35
N SER A 48 -3.81 12.06 16.65
CA SER A 48 -2.36 12.21 16.66
C SER A 48 -1.83 12.57 15.26
N ARG A 49 -0.65 13.20 15.18
CA ARG A 49 -0.04 13.59 13.89
C ARG A 49 0.06 12.41 12.90
N THR A 50 0.45 11.24 13.38
CA THR A 50 0.51 10.02 12.56
C THR A 50 -0.87 9.63 12.03
N LYS A 51 -1.91 9.81 12.86
CA LYS A 51 -3.28 9.49 12.47
C LYS A 51 -3.83 10.50 11.46
N VAL A 52 -3.47 11.79 11.56
CA VAL A 52 -3.77 12.80 10.52
C VAL A 52 -3.21 12.37 9.17
N LEU A 53 -1.92 12.02 9.11
CA LEU A 53 -1.27 11.57 7.87
C LEU A 53 -1.94 10.33 7.29
N ALA A 54 -2.31 9.36 8.14
CA ALA A 54 -3.06 8.19 7.70
C ALA A 54 -4.43 8.57 7.12
N CYS A 55 -5.16 9.48 7.77
CA CYS A 55 -6.45 9.96 7.29
C CYS A 55 -6.35 10.69 5.95
N GLU A 56 -5.33 11.51 5.76
CA GLU A 56 -5.05 12.14 4.47
C GLU A 56 -4.71 11.12 3.38
N ASN A 57 -3.98 10.06 3.73
CA ASN A 57 -3.69 8.96 2.79
C ASN A 57 -4.98 8.24 2.38
N TYR A 58 -5.87 7.94 3.33
CA TYR A 58 -7.16 7.32 3.03
C TYR A 58 -8.00 8.22 2.12
N GLU A 59 -8.10 9.52 2.42
CA GLU A 59 -8.83 10.49 1.59
C GLU A 59 -8.30 10.53 0.15
N ARG A 60 -6.97 10.61 -0.04
CA ARG A 60 -6.36 10.59 -1.37
C ARG A 60 -6.64 9.30 -2.12
N GLU A 61 -6.63 8.16 -1.41
CA GLU A 61 -6.93 6.86 -2.01
C GLU A 61 -8.41 6.74 -2.40
N CYS A 62 -9.32 7.26 -1.58
CA CYS A 62 -10.75 7.36 -1.89
C CYS A 62 -10.97 8.16 -3.18
N GLU A 63 -10.37 9.35 -3.32
CA GLU A 63 -10.49 10.19 -4.51
C GLU A 63 -9.84 9.53 -5.74
N ARG A 64 -8.69 8.86 -5.57
CA ARG A 64 -8.04 8.08 -6.65
C ARG A 64 -8.94 6.96 -7.18
N ARG A 65 -9.73 6.30 -6.32
CA ARG A 65 -10.66 5.21 -6.69
C ARG A 65 -12.00 5.72 -7.22
N LYS A 66 -12.46 6.89 -6.75
CA LYS A 66 -13.67 7.56 -7.22
C LYS A 66 -13.62 7.87 -8.73
N GLY A 67 -12.47 8.30 -9.24
CA GLY A 67 -12.24 8.49 -10.68
C GLY A 67 -12.30 7.19 -11.52
N LYS A 68 -12.32 6.01 -10.87
CA LYS A 68 -12.38 4.69 -11.51
C LYS A 68 -13.76 4.02 -11.39
N GLY A 69 -14.78 4.75 -10.92
CA GLY A 69 -16.14 4.23 -10.75
C GLY A 69 -16.38 3.45 -9.44
N ASN A 70 -15.36 3.29 -8.61
CA ASN A 70 -15.51 2.66 -7.30
C ASN A 70 -15.93 3.71 -6.27
N ILE A 71 -17.14 3.52 -5.74
CA ILE A 71 -17.69 4.21 -4.57
C ILE A 71 -16.84 3.78 -3.35
N ALA A 72 -15.61 4.28 -3.22
CA ALA A 72 -14.68 3.81 -2.20
C ALA A 72 -15.06 4.28 -0.79
N CYS A 73 -15.47 5.54 -0.62
CA CYS A 73 -15.65 6.17 0.70
C CYS A 73 -16.83 7.14 0.73
N TYR A 74 -17.78 6.91 1.66
CA TYR A 74 -19.04 7.65 1.87
C TYR A 74 -19.39 7.62 3.35
#